data_AF-A0A2H6A8H9-F1
#
_entry.id   AF-A0A2H6A8H9-F1
#
_cell.length_a   1.000
_cell.length_b   1.000
_cell.length_c   1.000
_cell.angle_alpha   90.00
_cell.angle_beta   90.00
_cell.angle_gamma   90.00
#
_symmetry.space_group_name_H-M   'P 1'
#
loop_
_entity.id
_entity.type
_entity.pdbx_description
1 polymer ?
#
loop_
_entity_poly.entity_id
_entity_poly.type
_entity_poly.pdbx_seq_one_letter_code
_entity_poly.pdbx_strand_id
1 'polypeptide(L)'
;MKLVNYISGYILLIVGVLIIGFVLYDAFLVFKGTKEITSFVHFENQVVETELPQIDIKNFDPNQLGSILQNISQNQISKIIPKEAIEKVIDSVLYSAIAFVLIYGGSKISGIGISLIKSNNKNE
;
A
#
# COMPACT_ATOMS: atom_id res chain seq x y z
N MET A 1 -23.11 -36.85 11.67
CA MET A 1 -22.34 -36.07 10.67
C MET A 1 -22.93 -34.68 10.39
N LYS A 2 -24.27 -34.50 10.33
CA LYS A 2 -24.94 -33.20 10.14
C LYS A 2 -24.57 -32.10 11.16
N LEU A 3 -24.49 -32.45 12.45
CA LEU A 3 -24.13 -31.51 13.53
C LEU A 3 -22.73 -30.90 13.34
N VAL A 4 -21.76 -31.69 12.86
CA VAL A 4 -20.38 -31.25 12.62
C VAL A 4 -20.31 -30.21 11.50
N ASN A 5 -21.08 -30.40 10.42
CA ASN A 5 -21.16 -29.45 9.30
C ASN A 5 -21.83 -28.13 9.67
N TYR A 6 -22.79 -28.18 10.61
CA TYR A 6 -23.46 -26.99 11.12
C TYR A 6 -22.53 -26.15 12.02
N ILE A 7 -21.82 -26.83 12.92
CA ILE A 7 -20.83 -26.19 13.81
C ILE A 7 -19.66 -25.63 13.01
N SER A 8 -19.15 -26.36 12.02
CA SER A 8 -18.07 -25.87 11.15
C SER A 8 -18.50 -24.67 10.30
N GLY A 9 -19.75 -24.62 9.85
CA GLY A 9 -20.30 -23.47 9.14
C GLY A 9 -20.30 -22.19 9.98
N TYR A 10 -20.70 -22.27 11.26
CA TYR A 10 -20.64 -21.14 12.18
C TYR A 10 -19.20 -20.70 12.50
N ILE A 11 -18.29 -21.66 12.68
CA ILE A 11 -16.87 -21.37 12.89
C ILE A 11 -16.30 -20.59 11.71
N LEU A 12 -16.54 -21.07 10.47
CA LEU A 12 -16.07 -20.37 9.26
C LEU A 12 -16.67 -18.96 9.14
N LEU A 13 -17.94 -18.79 9.46
CA LEU A 13 -18.59 -17.48 9.45
C LEU A 13 -17.92 -16.52 10.43
N ILE A 14 -17.76 -16.94 11.69
CA ILE A 14 -17.14 -16.12 12.74
C ILE A 14 -15.69 -15.77 12.38
N VAL A 15 -14.92 -16.75 11.90
CA VAL A 15 -13.53 -16.53 11.48
C VAL A 15 -13.45 -15.52 10.33
N GLY A 16 -14.29 -15.65 9.31
CA GLY A 16 -14.30 -14.72 8.18
C GLY A 16 -14.69 -13.30 8.59
N VAL A 17 -15.68 -13.14 9.49
CA VAL A 17 -16.07 -11.84 10.03
C VAL A 17 -14.98 -11.23 10.91
N LEU A 18 -14.31 -12.04 11.74
CA LEU A 18 -13.19 -11.58 12.57
C LEU A 18 -12.03 -11.08 11.71
N ILE A 19 -11.68 -11.79 10.63
CA ILE A 19 -10.64 -11.36 9.70
C ILE A 19 -10.98 -9.99 9.11
N ILE A 20 -12.21 -9.83 8.61
CA ILE A 20 -12.67 -8.55 8.03
C ILE A 20 -12.63 -7.45 9.10
N GLY A 21 -13.20 -7.68 10.29
CA GLY A 21 -13.21 -6.70 11.37
C GLY A 21 -11.82 -6.29 11.83
N PHE A 22 -10.88 -7.24 11.91
CA PHE A 22 -9.49 -6.97 12.25
C PHE A 22 -8.80 -6.10 11.20
N VAL A 23 -9.01 -6.39 9.91
CA VAL A 23 -8.42 -5.61 8.81
C VAL A 23 -8.98 -4.19 8.79
N LEU A 24 -10.29 -4.02 9.01
CA LEU A 24 -10.88 -2.68 9.11
C LEU A 24 -10.33 -1.90 10.32
N TYR A 25 -10.14 -2.57 11.46
CA TYR A 25 -9.57 -1.95 12.64
C TYR A 25 -8.12 -1.50 12.40
N ASP A 26 -7.31 -2.36 11.76
CA ASP A 26 -5.93 -2.03 11.39
C ASP A 26 -5.89 -0.85 10.39
N ALA A 27 -6.74 -0.89 9.36
CA ALA A 27 -6.85 0.19 8.38
C ALA A 27 -7.27 1.51 9.03
N PHE A 28 -8.13 1.47 10.04
CA PHE A 28 -8.53 2.65 10.80
C PHE A 28 -7.40 3.25 11.63
N LEU A 29 -6.55 2.41 12.25
CA LEU A 29 -5.37 2.86 12.98
C LEU A 29 -4.32 3.50 12.07
N VAL A 30 -4.12 2.92 10.88
CA VAL A 30 -3.26 3.48 9.82
C VAL A 30 -3.81 4.82 9.35
N PHE A 31 -5.11 4.91 9.09
CA PHE A 31 -5.75 6.15 8.65
C PHE A 31 -5.67 7.26 9.71
N LYS A 32 -5.76 6.91 11.00
CA LYS A 32 -5.56 7.85 12.12
C LYS A 32 -4.11 8.29 12.30
N GLY A 33 -3.16 7.75 11.54
CA GLY A 33 -1.73 8.04 11.69
C GLY A 33 -1.15 7.56 13.01
N THR A 34 -1.87 6.70 13.74
CA THR A 34 -1.41 6.14 15.02
C THR A 34 -0.45 4.97 14.80
N LYS A 35 -0.47 4.40 13.59
CA LYS A 35 0.39 3.31 13.15
C LYS A 35 1.01 3.70 11.81
N GLU A 36 2.34 3.69 11.73
CA GLU A 36 3.04 3.84 10.46
C GLU A 36 2.88 2.57 9.63
N ILE A 37 2.63 2.75 8.33
CA ILE A 37 2.54 1.64 7.38
C ILE A 37 3.95 1.04 7.26
N THR A 38 4.07 -0.28 7.29
CA THR A 38 5.33 -0.96 7.00
C THR A 38 5.86 -0.45 5.67
N SER A 39 7.10 0.05 5.66
CA SER A 39 7.69 0.50 4.40
C SER A 39 8.05 -0.73 3.55
N PHE A 40 7.38 -0.86 2.41
CA PHE A 40 7.63 -1.91 1.43
C PHE A 40 8.61 -1.43 0.36
N VAL A 41 8.68 -0.11 0.14
CA VAL A 41 9.55 0.53 -0.84
C VAL A 41 10.49 1.49 -0.14
N HIS A 42 11.78 1.27 -0.32
CA HIS A 42 12.84 2.23 -0.01
C HIS A 42 13.59 2.52 -1.32
N PHE A 43 13.52 3.76 -1.80
CA PHE A 43 14.48 4.23 -2.78
C PHE A 43 15.75 4.55 -2.03
N GLU A 44 16.81 3.80 -2.33
CA GLU A 44 18.13 4.13 -1.85
C GLU A 44 18.46 5.55 -2.31
N ASN A 45 18.59 6.46 -1.35
CA ASN A 45 19.10 7.79 -1.59
C ASN A 45 20.57 7.64 -1.99
N GLN A 46 20.83 7.32 -3.25
CA GLN A 46 22.06 7.74 -3.89
C GLN A 46 22.00 9.26 -3.86
N VAL A 47 22.67 9.82 -2.84
CA VAL A 47 23.10 11.20 -2.83
C VAL A 47 24.03 11.30 -4.04
N VAL A 48 23.45 11.54 -5.22
CA VAL A 48 24.19 12.15 -6.30
C VAL A 48 24.39 13.56 -5.78
N GLU A 49 25.52 13.74 -5.09
CA GLU A 49 26.08 15.04 -4.77
C GLU A 49 26.18 15.77 -6.09
N THR A 50 25.10 16.46 -6.45
CA THR A 50 25.05 17.25 -7.67
C THR A 50 25.88 18.46 -7.33
N GLU A 51 27.18 18.36 -7.57
CA GLU A 51 28.05 19.51 -7.66
C GLU A 51 27.34 20.50 -8.59
N LEU A 52 26.78 21.57 -8.03
CA LEU A 52 26.29 22.65 -8.87
C LEU A 52 27.49 23.09 -9.69
N PRO A 53 27.40 23.10 -11.04
CA PRO A 53 28.51 23.59 -11.84
C PRO A 53 28.79 25.02 -11.39
N GLN A 54 29.96 25.25 -10.79
CA GLN A 54 30.43 26.60 -10.48
C GLN A 54 30.62 27.28 -11.83
N ILE A 55 29.66 28.12 -12.21
CA ILE A 55 29.72 28.86 -13.47
C ILE A 55 30.83 29.89 -13.32
N ASP A 56 32.00 29.60 -13.87
CA ASP A 56 33.07 30.59 -14.01
C ASP A 56 32.66 31.55 -15.14
N ILE A 57 32.16 32.72 -14.76
CA ILE A 57 31.59 33.74 -15.65
C ILE A 57 32.63 34.24 -16.68
N LYS A 58 33.92 33.95 -16.47
CA LYS A 58 35.00 34.29 -17.41
C LYS A 58 35.09 33.38 -18.64
N ASN A 59 34.52 32.17 -18.62
CA ASN A 59 34.58 31.20 -19.73
C ASN A 59 33.18 30.65 -20.11
N PHE A 60 32.19 31.54 -20.18
CA PHE A 60 30.82 31.15 -20.51
C PHE A 60 30.68 30.80 -22.00
N ASP A 61 30.58 29.50 -22.31
CA ASP A 61 30.24 29.02 -23.66
C ASP A 61 28.70 28.96 -23.82
N PRO A 62 28.10 29.69 -24.77
CA PRO A 62 26.66 29.69 -25.02
C PRO A 62 26.07 28.29 -25.30
N ASN A 63 26.89 27.35 -25.79
CA ASN A 63 26.47 25.97 -26.04
C ASN A 63 26.23 25.18 -24.74
N GLN A 64 26.74 25.65 -23.60
CA GLN A 64 26.51 25.05 -22.28
C GLN A 64 25.24 25.56 -21.60
N LEU A 65 24.61 26.62 -22.13
CA LEU A 65 23.37 27.17 -21.56
C LEU A 65 22.23 26.14 -21.61
N GLY A 66 22.16 25.34 -22.68
CA GLY A 66 21.17 24.27 -22.83
C GLY A 66 21.29 23.17 -21.77
N SER A 67 22.51 22.74 -21.45
CA SER A 67 22.76 21.73 -20.42
C SER A 67 22.55 22.26 -19.01
N ILE A 68 22.86 23.54 -18.76
CA ILE A 68 22.59 24.22 -17.48
C ILE A 68 21.08 24.33 -17.24
N LEU A 69 20.30 24.75 -18.26
CA LEU A 69 18.83 24.80 -18.19
C LEU A 69 18.21 23.42 -17.94
N GLN A 70 18.74 22.38 -18.58
CA GLN A 70 18.29 21.00 -18.38
C GLN A 70 18.55 20.51 -16.95
N ASN A 71 19.74 20.77 -16.40
CA ASN A 71 20.10 20.41 -15.03
C ASN A 71 19.29 21.19 -13.98
N ILE A 72 19.02 22.48 -14.20
CA ILE A 72 18.15 23.27 -13.31
C ILE A 72 16.72 22.71 -13.32
N SER A 73 16.20 22.33 -14.49
CA SER A 73 14.86 21.72 -14.60
C SER A 73 14.76 20.40 -13.83
N GLN A 74 15.73 19.50 -13.99
CA GLN A 74 15.74 18.21 -13.26
C GLN A 74 15.88 18.39 -11.75
N ASN A 75 16.70 19.34 -11.29
CA ASN A 75 16.87 19.63 -9.87
C ASN A 75 15.64 20.29 -9.24
N GLN A 76 14.87 21.09 -9.99
CA GLN A 76 13.61 21.66 -9.50
C GLN A 76 12.52 20.59 -9.42
N ILE A 77 12.41 19.70 -10.41
CA ILE A 77 11.41 18.60 -10.39
C ILE A 77 11.68 17.65 -9.22
N SER A 78 12.94 17.29 -8.97
CA SER A 78 13.34 16.43 -7.87
C SER A 78 13.16 17.09 -6.49
N LYS A 79 13.11 18.43 -6.42
CA LYS A 79 12.77 19.18 -5.20
C LYS A 79 11.26 19.33 -4.98
N ILE A 80 10.46 19.33 -6.04
CA ILE A 80 8.99 19.48 -5.95
C ILE A 80 8.35 18.16 -5.48
N ILE A 81 8.88 17.02 -5.93
CA ILE A 81 8.38 15.70 -5.51
C ILE A 81 9.51 14.99 -4.75
N PRO A 82 9.57 15.12 -3.41
CA PRO A 82 10.54 14.37 -2.61
C PRO A 82 10.28 12.87 -2.79
N LYS A 83 11.36 12.10 -2.93
CA LYS A 83 11.27 10.64 -3.16
C LYS A 83 10.49 9.95 -2.03
N GLU A 84 10.62 10.45 -0.80
CA GLU A 84 9.90 9.94 0.36
C GLU A 84 8.37 10.03 0.21
N ALA A 85 7.86 11.05 -0.51
CA ALA A 85 6.42 11.17 -0.77
C ALA A 85 5.93 10.09 -1.73
N ILE A 86 6.75 9.74 -2.74
CA ILE A 86 6.43 8.68 -3.69
C ILE A 86 6.42 7.32 -2.98
N GLU A 87 7.42 7.03 -2.15
CA GLU A 87 7.48 5.80 -1.35
C GLU A 87 6.23 5.63 -0.49
N LYS A 88 5.87 6.67 0.25
CA LYS A 88 4.70 6.64 1.14
C LYS A 88 3.39 6.38 0.38
N VAL A 89 3.24 6.93 -0.82
CA VAL A 89 2.06 6.68 -1.67
C VAL A 89 2.05 5.22 -2.12
N ILE A 90 3.18 4.69 -2.60
CA ILE A 90 3.27 3.30 -3.06
C ILE A 90 3.01 2.33 -1.90
N ASP A 91 3.60 2.56 -0.73
CA ASP A 91 3.39 1.76 0.48
C ASP A 91 1.92 1.76 0.90
N SER A 92 1.24 2.91 0.80
CA SER A 92 -0.19 3.03 1.09
C SER A 92 -1.05 2.24 0.10
N VAL A 93 -0.69 2.26 -1.19
CA VAL A 93 -1.39 1.48 -2.23
C VAL A 93 -1.19 -0.02 -2.00
N LEU A 94 0.03 -0.46 -1.70
CA LEU A 94 0.33 -1.86 -1.40
C LEU A 94 -0.42 -2.34 -0.16
N TYR A 95 -0.44 -1.54 0.90
CA TYR A 95 -1.22 -1.84 2.10
C TYR A 95 -2.72 -1.97 1.78
N SER A 96 -3.27 -1.03 1.00
CA SER A 96 -4.67 -1.09 0.55
C SER A 96 -4.97 -2.34 -0.27
N ALA A 97 -4.04 -2.77 -1.13
CA ALA A 97 -4.19 -3.99 -1.92
C ALA A 97 -4.24 -5.23 -1.02
N ILE A 98 -3.35 -5.32 -0.03
CA ILE A 98 -3.32 -6.41 0.95
C ILE A 98 -4.63 -6.44 1.75
N ALA A 99 -5.08 -5.29 2.25
CA ALA A 99 -6.33 -5.16 2.98
C ALA A 99 -7.53 -5.61 2.11
N PHE A 100 -7.56 -5.23 0.84
CA PHE A 100 -8.58 -5.67 -0.10
C PHE A 100 -8.60 -7.21 -0.28
N VAL A 101 -7.44 -7.83 -0.45
CA VAL A 101 -7.34 -9.30 -0.56
C VAL A 101 -7.84 -9.99 0.72
N LEU A 102 -7.49 -9.48 1.88
CA LEU A 102 -7.94 -10.02 3.17
C LEU A 102 -9.45 -9.90 3.34
N ILE A 103 -10.05 -8.75 2.99
CA ILE A 103 -11.50 -8.56 3.02
C ILE A 103 -12.19 -9.51 2.05
N TYR A 104 -11.67 -9.62 0.82
CA TYR A 104 -12.22 -10.53 -0.18
C TYR A 104 -12.12 -11.99 0.28
N GLY A 105 -10.99 -12.41 0.81
CA GLY A 105 -10.78 -13.74 1.38
C GLY A 105 -11.72 -14.03 2.55
N GLY A 106 -11.81 -13.12 3.51
CA GLY A 106 -12.73 -13.22 4.65
C GLY A 106 -14.20 -13.32 4.22
N SER A 107 -14.58 -12.60 3.15
CA SER A 107 -15.93 -12.70 2.58
C SER A 107 -16.21 -14.08 1.97
N LYS A 108 -15.23 -14.68 1.28
CA LYS A 108 -15.34 -16.04 0.72
C LYS A 108 -15.44 -17.10 1.81
N ILE A 109 -14.60 -17.00 2.85
CA ILE A 109 -14.63 -17.90 4.01
C ILE A 109 -16.00 -17.83 4.70
N SER A 110 -16.50 -16.62 4.94
CA SER A 110 -17.84 -16.42 5.51
C SER A 110 -18.94 -16.99 4.63
N GLY A 111 -18.83 -16.80 3.31
CA GLY A 111 -19.78 -17.33 2.34
C GLY A 111 -19.83 -18.87 2.32
N ILE A 112 -18.68 -19.54 2.42
CA ILE A 112 -18.63 -21.00 2.58
C ILE A 112 -19.31 -21.42 3.88
N GLY A 113 -19.05 -20.73 4.99
CA GLY A 113 -19.72 -20.97 6.27
C GLY A 113 -21.24 -20.86 6.19
N ILE A 114 -21.75 -19.78 5.58
CA ILE A 114 -23.18 -19.56 5.36
C ILE A 114 -23.79 -20.66 4.47
N SER A 115 -23.08 -21.08 3.43
CA SER A 115 -23.52 -22.15 2.53
C SER A 115 -23.72 -23.48 3.26
N LEU A 116 -22.77 -23.83 4.15
CA LEU A 116 -22.85 -25.03 4.99
C LEU A 116 -24.05 -24.98 5.95
N ILE A 117 -24.28 -23.85 6.60
CA ILE A 117 -25.44 -23.64 7.50
C ILE A 117 -26.75 -23.80 6.72
N LYS A 118 -26.86 -23.16 5.56
CA LYS A 118 -28.07 -23.19 4.72
C LYS A 118 -28.35 -24.57 4.14
N SER A 119 -27.31 -25.31 3.74
CA SER A 119 -27.46 -26.68 3.22
C SER A 119 -27.94 -27.65 4.29
N ASN A 120 -27.53 -27.48 5.56
CA ASN A 120 -28.05 -28.31 6.65
C ASN A 120 -29.54 -28.05 6.93
N ASN A 121 -29.97 -26.77 6.92
CA ASN A 121 -31.35 -26.37 7.23
C ASN A 121 -32.37 -26.73 6.14
N LYS A 122 -31.95 -26.90 4.88
CA LYS A 122 -32.85 -27.33 3.78
C LYS A 122 -33.20 -28.82 3.79
N ASN A 123 -32.57 -29.62 4.65
CA ASN A 123 -32.72 -31.08 4.72
C ASN A 123 -33.40 -31.54 6.04
N GLU A 124 -34.07 -30.61 6.72
CA GLU A 124 -35.10 -30.83 7.75
C GLU A 124 -36.46 -30.46 7.17
#